data_AF-A0A8S9A355-F1
#
_entry.id   AF-A0A8S9A355-F1
#
_cell.length_a   1.000
_cell.length_b   1.000
_cell.length_c   1.000
_cell.angle_alpha   90.00
_cell.angle_beta   90.00
_cell.angle_gamma   90.00
#
_symmetry.space_group_name_H-M   'P 1'
#
loop_
_entity.id
_entity.type
_entity.pdbx_description
1 polymer ?
#
loop_
_entity_poly.entity_id
_entity_poly.type
_entity_poly.pdbx_seq_one_letter_code
_entity_poly.pdbx_strand_id
1 'polypeptide(L)'
;MSPPSSLSSPSRRMRCMCSTNLLIHCAFYLTILSTANLVAAQTTSTSPETATATIATGTNGYKYIGCYNETTTLSGTSSGTRALYGGINEVLPGEMTVERCLEFCKGGMEKGYRFAGLEYSRECWCATQLFSLSSKVADSDCELACDGDKSQICGGDLRISVYDLNGVVNSVAAAGQSAGLVLGLVLVVAGGVIAHLL
;
A
#
# COMPACT_ATOMS: atom_id res chain seq x y z
N MET A 1 -46.17 19.22 56.62
CA MET A 1 -45.50 18.31 57.56
C MET A 1 -44.19 17.84 56.94
N SER A 2 -43.06 18.08 57.61
CA SER A 2 -41.78 17.37 57.39
C SER A 2 -41.81 16.01 58.14
N PRO A 3 -40.67 15.30 58.27
CA PRO A 3 -39.97 14.34 57.38
C PRO A 3 -40.10 12.91 58.01
N PRO A 4 -39.11 11.99 58.08
CA PRO A 4 -37.97 11.59 57.22
C PRO A 4 -38.14 10.12 56.72
N SER A 5 -37.21 9.49 56.00
CA SER A 5 -36.34 8.45 56.60
C SER A 5 -35.33 7.91 55.58
N SER A 6 -34.07 7.89 56.02
CA SER A 6 -32.91 7.17 55.51
C SER A 6 -33.15 5.67 55.32
N LEU A 7 -32.50 5.05 54.32
CA LEU A 7 -32.07 3.65 54.45
C LEU A 7 -30.68 3.42 53.82
N SER A 8 -29.83 2.81 54.64
CA SER A 8 -28.42 2.50 54.49
C SER A 8 -28.15 1.17 53.78
N SER A 9 -27.03 1.06 53.06
CA SER A 9 -26.30 -0.23 52.86
C SER A 9 -24.88 -0.03 52.28
N PRO A 10 -23.98 -1.03 52.33
CA PRO A 10 -22.85 -0.99 53.24
C PRO A 10 -21.49 -0.84 52.53
N SER A 11 -20.55 -0.21 53.24
CA SER A 11 -19.13 -0.24 52.92
C SER A 11 -18.58 -1.66 53.03
N ARG A 12 -18.09 -2.19 51.91
CA ARG A 12 -17.31 -3.44 51.89
C ARG A 12 -15.96 -3.15 52.54
N ARG A 13 -15.86 -3.49 53.84
CA ARG A 13 -14.58 -3.64 54.53
C ARG A 13 -13.82 -4.81 53.91
N MET A 14 -12.85 -4.53 53.04
CA MET A 14 -11.80 -5.49 52.72
C MET A 14 -10.89 -5.56 53.96
N ARG A 15 -11.14 -6.56 54.82
CA ARG A 15 -10.21 -6.90 55.90
C ARG A 15 -8.98 -7.51 55.23
N CYS A 16 -7.90 -6.73 55.15
CA CYS A 16 -6.60 -7.29 54.85
C CYS A 16 -6.13 -8.03 56.11
N MET A 17 -6.04 -9.36 56.03
CA MET A 17 -5.49 -10.19 57.10
C MET A 17 -4.01 -9.86 57.25
N CYS A 18 -3.66 -9.37 58.44
CA CYS A 18 -2.29 -9.21 58.88
C CYS A 18 -1.67 -10.59 59.04
N SER A 19 -0.92 -11.05 58.03
CA SER A 19 -0.02 -12.19 58.17
C SER A 19 1.38 -11.64 58.41
N THR A 20 1.99 -12.09 59.49
CA THR A 20 3.17 -11.59 60.22
C THR A 20 4.51 -11.67 59.45
N ASN A 21 4.49 -11.59 58.12
CA ASN A 21 5.67 -11.73 57.26
C ASN A 21 6.20 -10.39 56.71
N LEU A 22 5.94 -9.29 57.43
CA LEU A 22 6.25 -7.91 56.99
C LEU A 22 7.43 -7.28 57.75
N LEU A 23 8.45 -8.05 58.10
CA LEU A 23 9.70 -7.50 58.68
C LEU A 23 10.98 -7.92 57.94
N ILE A 24 10.90 -8.81 56.94
CA ILE A 24 12.08 -9.27 56.19
C ILE A 24 12.22 -8.57 54.82
N HIS A 25 11.14 -8.00 54.27
CA HIS A 25 11.21 -7.32 52.95
C HIS A 25 11.62 -5.83 53.02
N CYS A 26 11.68 -5.21 54.21
CA CYS A 26 12.17 -3.82 54.33
C CYS A 26 13.69 -3.70 54.21
N ALA A 27 14.47 -4.76 54.46
CA ALA A 27 15.93 -4.71 54.37
C ALA A 27 16.46 -4.89 52.93
N PHE A 28 15.66 -5.45 52.01
CA PHE A 28 16.05 -5.60 50.61
C PHE A 28 15.74 -4.39 49.73
N TYR A 29 14.86 -3.49 50.19
CA TYR A 29 14.54 -2.25 49.44
C TYR A 29 15.51 -1.09 49.71
N LEU A 30 16.38 -1.20 50.72
CA LEU A 30 17.32 -0.14 51.10
C LEU A 30 18.72 -0.26 50.48
N THR A 31 19.01 -1.30 49.69
CA THR A 31 20.30 -1.47 49.00
C THR A 31 20.26 -1.21 47.49
N ILE A 32 19.09 -0.93 46.90
CA ILE A 32 19.00 -0.61 45.45
C ILE A 32 19.07 0.91 45.18
N LEU A 33 19.62 1.67 46.13
CA LEU A 33 19.98 3.07 45.93
C LEU A 33 21.46 3.18 45.52
N SER A 34 21.83 2.66 44.33
CA SER A 34 23.04 3.10 43.63
C SER A 34 23.11 2.60 42.19
N THR A 35 23.46 3.52 41.29
CA THR A 35 23.84 3.32 39.87
C THR A 35 22.75 3.10 38.81
N ALA A 36 21.78 4.03 38.73
CA ALA A 36 21.20 4.32 37.43
C ALA A 36 22.18 5.21 36.65
N ASN A 37 23.02 4.57 35.82
CA ASN A 37 23.90 5.25 34.89
C ASN A 37 23.08 6.14 33.95
N LEU A 38 23.36 7.44 33.92
CA LEU A 38 22.99 8.30 32.79
C LEU A 38 23.84 7.87 31.59
N VAL A 39 23.31 6.97 30.76
CA VAL A 39 23.77 6.88 29.38
C VAL A 39 23.23 8.12 28.68
N ALA A 40 24.05 9.16 28.61
CA ALA A 40 23.82 10.25 27.67
C ALA A 40 23.85 9.61 26.28
N ALA A 41 22.67 9.41 25.68
CA ALA A 41 22.57 9.06 24.28
C ALA A 41 23.28 10.16 23.49
N GLN A 42 24.44 9.82 22.94
CA GLN A 42 25.10 10.64 21.93
C GLN A 42 24.17 10.62 20.72
N THR A 43 23.32 11.64 20.63
CA THR A 43 22.79 12.11 19.36
C THR A 43 24.00 12.58 18.56
N THR A 44 24.56 11.69 17.73
CA THR A 44 25.33 12.13 16.57
C THR A 44 24.38 12.96 15.71
N SER A 45 24.44 14.28 15.90
CA SER A 45 23.85 15.27 15.03
C SER A 45 24.61 15.27 13.71
N THR A 46 24.39 14.24 12.90
CA THR A 46 24.64 14.33 11.47
C THR A 46 23.58 15.31 10.96
N SER A 47 24.02 16.50 10.60
CA SER A 47 23.21 17.45 9.82
C SER A 47 22.53 16.67 8.69
N PRO A 48 21.21 16.82 8.46
CA PRO A 48 20.56 16.10 7.38
C PRO A 48 21.18 16.61 6.07
N GLU A 49 22.11 15.83 5.52
CA GLU A 49 22.35 15.84 4.10
C GLU A 49 20.98 15.63 3.47
N THR A 50 20.53 16.62 2.71
CA THR A 50 19.23 16.59 2.06
C THR A 50 19.29 15.52 0.99
N ALA A 51 19.09 14.26 1.39
CA ALA A 51 18.94 13.14 0.48
C ALA A 51 17.74 13.50 -0.41
N THR A 52 18.03 13.79 -1.68
CA THR A 52 17.00 14.17 -2.64
C THR A 52 16.16 12.93 -2.92
N ALA A 53 14.85 13.03 -2.69
CA ALA A 53 13.93 11.94 -3.00
C ALA A 53 13.99 11.61 -4.49
N THR A 54 13.85 10.32 -4.82
CA THR A 54 13.95 9.82 -6.19
C THR A 54 12.66 9.13 -6.62
N ILE A 55 12.45 9.04 -7.93
CA ILE A 55 11.32 8.32 -8.51
C ILE A 55 11.59 6.83 -8.40
N ALA A 56 10.75 6.11 -7.65
CA ALA A 56 10.80 4.65 -7.61
C ALA A 56 10.35 4.08 -8.96
N THR A 57 11.05 3.07 -9.48
CA THR A 57 10.72 2.47 -10.78
C THR A 57 9.42 1.65 -10.75
N GLY A 58 9.00 1.21 -9.56
CA GLY A 58 7.83 0.37 -9.31
C GLY A 58 8.16 -1.06 -8.87
N THR A 59 7.17 -1.74 -8.28
CA THR A 59 7.20 -3.13 -7.79
C THR A 59 5.87 -3.83 -8.10
N ASN A 60 5.72 -5.12 -7.78
CA ASN A 60 4.46 -5.87 -7.96
C ASN A 60 3.91 -5.88 -9.41
N GLY A 61 4.80 -5.73 -10.40
CA GLY A 61 4.46 -5.65 -11.83
C GLY A 61 4.07 -4.25 -12.30
N TYR A 62 3.95 -3.27 -11.41
CA TYR A 62 3.74 -1.88 -11.78
C TYR A 62 5.06 -1.23 -12.22
N LYS A 63 4.96 -0.29 -13.16
CA LYS A 63 6.06 0.60 -13.54
C LYS A 63 5.61 2.05 -13.52
N TYR A 64 6.50 2.94 -13.10
CA TYR A 64 6.25 4.37 -13.18
C TYR A 64 6.05 4.80 -14.64
N ILE A 65 4.96 5.53 -14.90
CA ILE A 65 4.65 6.03 -16.24
C ILE A 65 4.69 7.56 -16.33
N GLY A 66 4.86 8.27 -15.22
CA GLY A 66 5.04 9.72 -15.19
C GLY A 66 4.23 10.42 -14.10
N CYS A 67 4.49 11.72 -13.96
CA CYS A 67 3.66 12.63 -13.18
C CYS A 67 2.47 13.12 -14.01
N TYR A 68 1.27 13.13 -13.42
CA TYR A 68 0.03 13.56 -14.06
C TYR A 68 -0.68 14.62 -13.23
N ASN A 69 -1.44 15.51 -13.87
CA ASN A 69 -2.27 16.46 -13.15
C ASN A 69 -3.52 15.79 -12.57
N GLU A 70 -3.89 16.20 -11.36
CA GLU A 70 -5.20 15.90 -10.79
C GLU A 70 -6.28 16.70 -11.54
N THR A 71 -7.51 16.18 -11.58
CA THR A 71 -8.62 16.70 -12.39
C THR A 71 -9.82 17.17 -11.56
N THR A 72 -9.75 17.04 -10.23
CA THR A 72 -10.83 17.45 -9.31
C THR A 72 -11.25 18.92 -9.45
N THR A 73 -10.33 19.78 -9.87
CA THR A 73 -10.53 21.22 -10.04
C THR A 73 -10.78 21.65 -11.49
N LEU A 74 -10.78 20.72 -12.45
CA LEU A 74 -10.97 21.04 -13.86
C LEU A 74 -12.43 21.35 -14.18
N SER A 75 -12.65 22.53 -14.78
CA SER A 75 -13.94 22.95 -15.33
C SER A 75 -14.36 22.04 -16.49
N GLY A 76 -15.61 21.58 -16.51
CA GLY A 76 -16.12 20.66 -17.53
C GLY A 76 -16.07 19.17 -17.15
N THR A 77 -15.58 18.85 -15.95
CA THR A 77 -15.83 17.55 -15.31
C THR A 77 -17.11 17.62 -14.49
N SER A 78 -17.77 16.48 -14.26
CA SER A 78 -18.64 16.36 -13.09
C SER A 78 -17.75 16.67 -11.88
N SER A 79 -17.92 17.85 -11.26
CA SER A 79 -17.03 18.41 -10.24
C SER A 79 -16.47 17.33 -9.31
N GLY A 80 -15.15 17.25 -9.20
CA GLY A 80 -14.48 16.32 -8.28
C GLY A 80 -14.11 14.96 -8.86
N THR A 81 -14.28 14.71 -10.17
CA THR A 81 -13.73 13.49 -10.78
C THR A 81 -12.20 13.53 -10.71
N ARG A 82 -11.61 12.49 -10.12
CA ARG A 82 -10.15 12.38 -9.97
C ARG A 82 -9.46 11.85 -11.21
N ALA A 83 -8.16 12.10 -11.33
CA ALA A 83 -7.30 11.53 -12.37
C ALA A 83 -7.38 10.00 -12.35
N LEU A 84 -7.29 9.39 -11.17
CA LEU A 84 -7.58 7.99 -10.94
C LEU A 84 -8.92 7.87 -10.19
N TYR A 85 -9.96 7.40 -10.88
CA TYR A 85 -11.32 7.29 -10.36
C TYR A 85 -11.90 5.88 -10.55
N GLY A 86 -12.98 5.57 -9.82
CA GLY A 86 -13.72 4.32 -9.98
C GLY A 86 -13.01 3.07 -9.45
N GLY A 87 -12.05 3.23 -8.53
CA GLY A 87 -11.42 2.14 -7.79
C GLY A 87 -11.46 2.34 -6.28
N ILE A 88 -10.38 1.99 -5.60
CA ILE A 88 -10.22 2.13 -4.15
C ILE A 88 -9.08 3.09 -3.83
N ASN A 89 -9.06 3.60 -2.61
CA ASN A 89 -8.02 4.50 -2.13
C ASN A 89 -7.73 4.25 -0.64
N GLU A 90 -6.56 4.69 -0.20
CA GLU A 90 -6.20 4.78 1.21
C GLU A 90 -5.30 5.99 1.46
N VAL A 91 -5.33 6.51 2.69
CA VAL A 91 -4.52 7.64 3.12
C VAL A 91 -3.80 7.24 4.40
N LEU A 92 -2.47 7.22 4.37
CA LEU A 92 -1.63 6.72 5.46
C LEU A 92 -0.57 7.78 5.86
N PRO A 93 -0.93 8.77 6.68
CA PRO A 93 0.01 9.76 7.18
C PRO A 93 1.14 9.09 7.96
N GLY A 94 2.39 9.45 7.64
CA GLY A 94 3.59 8.88 8.26
C GLY A 94 4.00 7.47 7.81
N GLU A 95 3.16 6.77 7.03
CA GLU A 95 3.39 5.35 6.70
C GLU A 95 3.38 5.06 5.19
N MET A 96 2.89 5.98 4.35
CA MET A 96 2.81 5.73 2.91
C MET A 96 4.19 5.62 2.26
N THR A 97 4.41 4.56 1.48
CA THR A 97 5.53 4.38 0.55
C THR A 97 5.01 4.01 -0.83
N VAL A 98 5.88 4.05 -1.86
CA VAL A 98 5.50 3.56 -3.19
C VAL A 98 5.09 2.09 -3.11
N GLU A 99 5.88 1.24 -2.46
CA GLU A 99 5.61 -0.20 -2.35
C GLU A 99 4.27 -0.49 -1.71
N ARG A 100 3.94 0.23 -0.62
CA ARG A 100 2.66 0.06 0.09
C ARG A 100 1.47 0.34 -0.82
N CYS A 101 1.55 1.40 -1.63
CA CYS A 101 0.49 1.75 -2.57
C CYS A 101 0.37 0.73 -3.72
N LEU A 102 1.50 0.30 -4.29
CA LEU A 102 1.50 -0.67 -5.38
C LEU A 102 0.97 -2.04 -4.92
N GLU A 103 1.32 -2.47 -3.71
CA GLU A 103 0.74 -3.67 -3.09
C GLU A 103 -0.76 -3.54 -2.86
N PHE A 104 -1.22 -2.42 -2.29
CA PHE A 104 -2.63 -2.14 -2.07
C PHE A 104 -3.44 -2.21 -3.36
N CYS A 105 -2.99 -1.52 -4.41
CA CYS A 105 -3.66 -1.54 -5.71
C CYS A 105 -3.57 -2.89 -6.40
N LYS A 106 -2.50 -3.68 -6.19
CA LYS A 106 -2.41 -5.04 -6.71
C LYS A 106 -3.40 -5.98 -6.02
N GLY A 107 -3.55 -5.88 -4.70
CA GLY A 107 -4.42 -6.74 -3.90
C GLY A 107 -5.89 -6.34 -3.92
N GLY A 108 -6.22 -5.10 -4.31
CA GLY A 108 -7.58 -4.57 -4.29
C GLY A 108 -8.58 -5.23 -5.24
N MET A 109 -8.12 -6.03 -6.21
CA MET A 109 -8.96 -6.82 -7.13
C MET A 109 -8.25 -8.10 -7.56
N GLU A 110 -8.98 -9.11 -8.02
CA GLU A 110 -8.42 -10.40 -8.46
C GLU A 110 -7.28 -10.26 -9.49
N LYS A 111 -7.41 -9.30 -10.43
CA LYS A 111 -6.38 -9.02 -11.45
C LYS A 111 -5.43 -7.87 -11.06
N GLY A 112 -5.73 -7.18 -9.96
CA GLY A 112 -5.15 -5.88 -9.60
C GLY A 112 -5.77 -4.73 -10.37
N TYR A 113 -5.77 -3.53 -9.77
CA TYR A 113 -6.05 -2.30 -10.49
C TYR A 113 -5.00 -2.07 -11.57
N ARG A 114 -5.38 -1.45 -12.68
CA ARG A 114 -4.41 -1.19 -13.76
C ARG A 114 -3.45 -0.09 -13.34
N PHE A 115 -3.97 0.94 -12.70
CA PHE A 115 -3.23 2.12 -12.29
C PHE A 115 -3.19 2.22 -10.77
N ALA A 116 -2.02 2.55 -10.27
CA ALA A 116 -1.78 3.02 -8.92
C ALA A 116 -1.22 4.43 -9.00
N GLY A 117 -1.64 5.32 -8.10
CA GLY A 117 -1.20 6.70 -8.08
C GLY A 117 -0.96 7.18 -6.67
N LEU A 118 0.15 7.89 -6.48
CA LEU A 118 0.49 8.49 -5.21
C LEU A 118 0.36 10.01 -5.29
N GLU A 119 -0.30 10.60 -4.30
CA GLU A 119 -0.53 12.04 -4.22
C GLU A 119 -0.25 12.54 -2.81
N TYR A 120 0.20 13.79 -2.73
CA TYR A 120 0.35 14.53 -1.48
C TYR A 120 1.12 13.76 -0.40
N SER A 121 2.21 13.05 -0.74
CA SER A 121 3.07 12.21 0.13
C SER A 121 2.42 10.99 0.79
N ARG A 122 1.09 10.94 0.91
CA ARG A 122 0.40 10.07 1.87
C ARG A 122 -0.87 9.42 1.35
N GLU A 123 -1.31 9.81 0.15
CA GLU A 123 -2.50 9.26 -0.48
C GLU A 123 -2.11 8.23 -1.53
N CYS A 124 -2.85 7.13 -1.57
CA CYS A 124 -2.78 6.11 -2.61
C CYS A 124 -4.15 5.96 -3.27
N TRP A 125 -4.15 5.97 -4.59
CA TRP A 125 -5.33 5.89 -5.44
C TRP A 125 -5.17 4.76 -6.45
N CYS A 126 -6.16 3.88 -6.52
CA CYS A 126 -6.19 2.77 -7.47
C CYS A 126 -7.33 2.96 -8.46
N ALA A 127 -7.08 2.67 -9.73
CA ALA A 127 -8.12 2.72 -10.76
C ALA A 127 -7.88 1.74 -11.89
N THR A 128 -8.94 1.37 -12.60
CA THR A 128 -8.82 0.60 -13.85
C THR A 128 -8.54 1.51 -15.05
N GLN A 129 -8.77 2.81 -14.91
CA GLN A 129 -8.64 3.81 -15.95
C GLN A 129 -7.98 5.08 -15.41
N LEU A 130 -7.18 5.72 -16.26
CA LEU A 130 -6.71 7.09 -16.07
C LEU A 130 -7.69 8.01 -16.80
N PHE A 131 -8.18 9.04 -16.13
CA PHE A 131 -9.17 9.94 -16.69
C PHE A 131 -8.61 10.70 -17.90
N SER A 132 -9.41 10.84 -18.96
CA SER A 132 -8.95 11.36 -20.25
C SER A 132 -8.53 12.84 -20.22
N LEU A 133 -8.97 13.61 -19.22
CA LEU A 133 -8.53 14.99 -19.00
C LEU A 133 -7.29 15.10 -18.10
N SER A 134 -6.82 13.98 -17.55
CA SER A 134 -5.52 13.93 -16.88
C SER A 134 -4.43 13.80 -17.94
N SER A 135 -3.46 14.68 -17.87
CA SER A 135 -2.36 14.81 -18.81
C SER A 135 -1.03 14.67 -18.07
N LYS A 136 -0.04 14.10 -18.75
CA LYS A 136 1.31 14.02 -18.20
C LYS A 136 1.90 15.42 -18.09
N VAL A 137 2.50 15.72 -16.95
CA VAL A 137 3.21 16.97 -16.67
C VAL A 137 4.69 16.67 -16.37
N ALA A 138 5.46 17.69 -16.01
CA ALA A 138 6.86 17.48 -15.65
C ALA A 138 6.98 16.66 -14.36
N ASP A 139 7.94 15.74 -14.29
CA ASP A 139 8.15 14.94 -13.07
C ASP A 139 8.53 15.82 -11.86
N SER A 140 9.10 17.02 -12.10
CA SER A 140 9.35 18.03 -11.07
C SER A 140 8.08 18.56 -10.39
N ASP A 141 6.90 18.37 -10.98
CA ASP A 141 5.63 18.73 -10.33
C ASP A 141 5.20 17.66 -9.29
N CYS A 142 5.77 16.45 -9.36
CA CYS A 142 5.61 15.38 -8.38
C CYS A 142 6.88 15.29 -7.53
N GLU A 143 7.13 16.28 -6.68
CA GLU A 143 8.37 16.37 -5.89
C GLU A 143 8.19 16.03 -4.39
N LEU A 144 6.96 15.73 -3.96
CA LEU A 144 6.70 15.45 -2.54
C LEU A 144 7.21 14.07 -2.17
N ALA A 145 8.16 14.04 -1.22
CA ALA A 145 8.66 12.79 -0.66
C ALA A 145 7.54 12.03 0.06
N CYS A 146 7.59 10.70 -0.01
CA CYS A 146 6.67 9.83 0.70
C CYS A 146 6.75 10.05 2.21
N ASP A 147 5.65 9.81 2.90
CA ASP A 147 5.59 9.97 4.35
C ASP A 147 6.36 8.89 5.11
N GLY A 148 6.22 7.63 4.69
CA GLY A 148 6.88 6.47 5.28
C GLY A 148 8.31 6.22 4.77
N ASP A 149 8.70 6.82 3.64
CA ASP A 149 10.07 6.74 3.11
C ASP A 149 10.47 8.02 2.38
N LYS A 150 11.27 8.87 3.05
CA LYS A 150 11.68 10.17 2.51
C LYS A 150 12.65 10.07 1.33
N SER A 151 13.14 8.88 0.98
CA SER A 151 13.99 8.67 -0.20
C SER A 151 13.20 8.51 -1.52
N GLN A 152 11.87 8.36 -1.43
CA GLN A 152 10.99 8.11 -2.55
C GLN A 152 10.03 9.28 -2.80
N ILE A 153 9.64 9.49 -4.05
CA ILE A 153 8.62 10.46 -4.47
C ILE A 153 7.21 9.84 -4.42
N CYS A 154 6.27 10.54 -3.79
CA CYS A 154 4.85 10.18 -3.62
C CYS A 154 3.90 11.30 -4.10
N GLY A 155 4.13 11.79 -5.32
CA GLY A 155 3.26 12.76 -5.99
C GLY A 155 3.58 14.21 -5.64
N GLY A 156 2.56 15.07 -5.72
CA GLY A 156 2.63 16.50 -5.43
C GLY A 156 1.28 17.03 -4.96
N ASP A 157 1.15 18.36 -4.87
CA ASP A 157 -0.15 19.01 -4.63
C ASP A 157 -0.93 19.07 -5.95
N LEU A 158 -2.09 18.40 -6.01
CA LEU A 158 -2.87 18.21 -7.24
C LEU A 158 -2.03 17.61 -8.41
N ARG A 159 -1.08 16.74 -8.04
CA ARG A 159 -0.14 16.07 -8.94
C ARG A 159 0.02 14.63 -8.46
N ILE A 160 -0.19 13.69 -9.36
CA ILE A 160 -0.22 12.27 -9.04
C ILE A 160 0.90 11.53 -9.76
N SER A 161 1.73 10.82 -9.00
CA SER A 161 2.77 9.93 -9.53
C SER A 161 2.11 8.62 -9.94
N VAL A 162 1.99 8.35 -11.24
CA VAL A 162 1.20 7.21 -11.74
C VAL A 162 2.09 6.04 -12.14
N TYR A 163 1.65 4.84 -11.77
CA TYR A 163 2.23 3.56 -12.14
C TYR A 163 1.20 2.71 -12.90
N ASP A 164 1.62 2.01 -13.95
CA ASP A 164 0.78 1.09 -14.75
C ASP A 164 1.24 -0.36 -14.57
N LEU A 165 0.33 -1.24 -14.17
CA LEU A 165 0.52 -2.69 -14.05
C LEU A 165 0.80 -3.34 -15.43
N ASN A 166 0.31 -2.72 -16.51
CA ASN A 166 0.55 -3.14 -17.89
C ASN A 166 1.80 -2.50 -18.50
N GLY A 167 2.54 -1.66 -17.76
CA GLY A 167 3.90 -1.21 -18.16
C GLY A 167 4.90 -2.37 -18.25
N VAL A 168 4.52 -3.54 -17.71
CA VAL A 168 5.04 -4.84 -18.09
C VAL A 168 4.18 -5.38 -19.24
N VAL A 169 4.31 -4.80 -20.44
CA VAL A 169 4.30 -5.70 -21.60
C VAL A 169 5.53 -6.56 -21.38
N ASN A 170 5.31 -7.76 -20.87
CA ASN A 170 6.32 -8.78 -20.90
C ASN A 170 6.77 -8.83 -22.36
N SER A 171 8.03 -8.48 -22.63
CA SER A 171 8.70 -8.80 -23.90
C SER A 171 8.89 -10.32 -24.04
N VAL A 172 7.96 -11.14 -23.55
CA VAL A 172 7.69 -12.41 -24.16
C VAL A 172 6.97 -12.07 -25.45
N ALA A 173 7.77 -11.96 -26.51
CA ALA A 173 7.30 -12.07 -27.87
C ALA A 173 6.16 -13.09 -27.92
N ALA A 174 5.09 -12.75 -28.63
CA ALA A 174 4.09 -13.70 -29.07
C ALA A 174 4.81 -14.91 -29.70
N ALA A 175 5.09 -15.95 -28.90
CA ALA A 175 5.35 -17.26 -29.41
C ALA A 175 4.01 -17.69 -30.02
N GLY A 176 3.99 -17.72 -31.34
CA GLY A 176 2.79 -17.77 -32.15
C GLY A 176 1.80 -18.84 -31.70
N GLN A 177 0.55 -18.43 -31.54
CA GLN A 177 -0.56 -19.34 -31.73
C GLN A 177 -0.67 -19.56 -33.24
N SER A 178 0.05 -20.55 -33.74
CA SER A 178 -0.20 -21.09 -35.07
C SER A 178 -1.63 -21.64 -35.07
N ALA A 179 -2.52 -20.95 -35.78
CA ALA A 179 -3.78 -21.51 -36.24
C ALA A 179 -3.46 -22.74 -37.11
N GLY A 180 -3.58 -23.92 -36.51
CA GLY A 180 -3.50 -25.19 -37.22
C GLY A 180 -4.75 -25.36 -38.07
N LEU A 181 -4.68 -24.95 -39.33
CA LEU A 181 -5.62 -25.33 -40.37
C LEU A 181 -5.40 -26.82 -40.67
N VAL A 182 -6.28 -27.70 -40.18
CA VAL A 182 -6.23 -29.14 -40.49
C VAL A 182 -6.70 -29.34 -41.93
N LEU A 183 -5.80 -29.18 -42.89
CA LEU A 183 -5.92 -29.77 -44.22
C LEU A 183 -4.93 -30.94 -44.32
N GLY A 184 -5.39 -32.13 -43.94
CA GLY A 184 -4.74 -33.41 -44.20
C GLY A 184 -5.82 -34.39 -44.63
N LEU A 185 -6.15 -34.40 -45.92
CA LEU A 185 -5.61 -35.31 -46.95
C LEU A 185 -6.25 -36.70 -46.87
N VAL A 186 -7.22 -36.89 -47.77
CA VAL A 186 -7.76 -38.17 -48.20
C VAL A 186 -6.60 -39.09 -48.59
N LEU A 187 -6.39 -40.16 -47.82
CA LEU A 187 -5.50 -41.26 -48.22
C LEU A 187 -6.19 -42.04 -49.34
N VAL A 188 -5.80 -41.71 -50.58
CA VAL A 188 -6.05 -42.54 -51.76
C VAL A 188 -5.12 -43.75 -51.65
N VAL A 189 -5.66 -44.90 -51.24
CA VAL A 189 -4.98 -46.19 -51.41
C VAL A 189 -5.15 -46.65 -52.85
N ALA A 190 -4.12 -46.45 -53.66
CA ALA A 190 -4.02 -47.02 -55.00
C ALA A 190 -3.25 -48.35 -54.95
N GLY A 191 -3.89 -49.42 -55.45
CA GLY A 191 -3.18 -50.49 -56.17
C GLY A 191 -3.11 -51.88 -55.53
N GLY A 192 -4.10 -52.73 -55.83
CA GLY A 192 -3.88 -54.14 -56.22
C GLY A 192 -3.90 -55.21 -55.12
N VAL A 193 -4.91 -56.08 -55.12
CA VAL A 193 -4.89 -57.46 -55.66
C VAL A 193 -6.19 -58.17 -55.24
N ILE A 194 -6.74 -58.89 -56.22
CA ILE A 194 -7.97 -59.69 -56.26
C ILE A 194 -7.88 -60.91 -55.32
N ALA A 195 -8.95 -61.26 -54.58
CA ALA A 195 -9.47 -62.63 -54.43
C ALA A 195 -10.64 -62.76 -53.41
N HIS A 196 -11.82 -63.06 -53.97
CA HIS A 196 -12.89 -63.99 -53.56
C HIS A 196 -13.08 -64.52 -52.11
N LEU A 197 -14.39 -64.57 -51.75
CA LEU A 197 -15.15 -65.61 -51.00
C LEU A 197 -14.64 -65.93 -49.57
N LEU A 198 -15.44 -65.78 -48.51
CA LEU A 198 -16.78 -66.32 -48.24
C LEU A 198 -17.57 -65.39 -47.31
#